data_AF-A0A3M9ZHA3-F1
#
_entry.id   AF-A0A3M9ZHA3-F1
#
_cell.length_a   1.000
_cell.length_b   1.000
_cell.length_c   1.000
_cell.angle_alpha   90.00
_cell.angle_beta   90.00
_cell.angle_gamma   90.00
#
_symmetry.space_group_name_H-M   'P 1'
#
loop_
_entity.id
_entity.type
_entity.pdbx_description
1 polymer ?
#
loop_
_entity_poly.entity_id
_entity_poly.type
_entity_poly.pdbx_seq_one_letter_code
_entity_poly.pdbx_strand_id
1 'polypeptide(L)'
;MSDPEADEFNGIVRHIIKKSLFTERQVEIILRQRRRLGPGLGISRGAYYRQAAQSREKIERLYYTVSLLQGLGVLESRDIGVMSDLAEKIGELKSSDVPPDREVDITSVLDKIVSQACKT
;
A
#
# COMPACT_ATOMS: atom_id res chain seq x y z
N MET A 1 21.48 0.30 -16.42
CA MET A 1 21.70 1.03 -15.15
C MET A 1 20.38 0.99 -14.42
N SER A 2 20.27 0.14 -13.40
CA SER A 2 19.08 0.04 -12.53
C SER A 2 18.97 1.31 -11.68
N ASP A 3 17.77 1.88 -11.64
CA ASP A 3 17.45 3.06 -10.83
C ASP A 3 17.62 2.69 -9.34
N PRO A 4 18.46 3.37 -8.55
CA PRO A 4 18.68 3.03 -7.14
C PRO A 4 17.41 3.14 -6.28
N GLU A 5 16.34 3.73 -6.81
CA GLU A 5 15.02 3.82 -6.16
C GLU A 5 14.07 2.67 -6.58
N ALA A 6 14.43 1.86 -7.59
CA ALA A 6 13.65 0.68 -8.03
C ALA A 6 13.68 -0.49 -7.03
N ASP A 7 14.53 -0.41 -6.00
CA ASP A 7 14.72 -1.45 -4.98
C ASP A 7 14.15 -1.07 -3.60
N GLU A 8 13.27 -0.06 -3.52
CA GLU A 8 12.65 0.36 -2.24
C GLU A 8 11.61 -0.65 -1.70
N PHE A 9 11.06 -1.52 -2.55
CA PHE A 9 10.00 -2.46 -2.18
C PHE A 9 10.47 -3.91 -2.30
N ASN A 10 10.43 -4.66 -1.19
CA ASN A 10 10.60 -6.12 -1.22
C ASN A 10 9.39 -6.81 -1.89
N GLY A 11 9.47 -8.13 -2.13
CA GLY A 11 8.45 -8.87 -2.86
C GLY A 11 7.08 -8.83 -2.18
N ILE A 12 7.07 -8.82 -0.84
CA ILE A 12 5.85 -8.70 -0.02
C ILE A 12 5.17 -7.35 -0.25
N VAL A 13 5.91 -6.25 -0.13
CA VAL A 13 5.35 -4.90 -0.35
C VAL A 13 4.85 -4.76 -1.79
N ARG A 14 5.58 -5.25 -2.78
CA ARG A 14 5.13 -5.25 -4.18
C ARG A 14 3.84 -6.06 -4.37
N HIS A 15 3.70 -7.22 -3.71
CA HIS A 15 2.46 -8.01 -3.75
C HIS A 15 1.26 -7.23 -3.20
N ILE A 16 1.44 -6.55 -2.07
CA ILE A 16 0.39 -5.73 -1.46
C ILE A 16 0.00 -4.56 -2.38
N ILE A 17 1.00 -3.86 -2.94
CA ILE A 17 0.77 -2.76 -3.88
C ILE A 17 -0.10 -3.24 -5.06
N LYS A 18 0.25 -4.38 -5.68
CA LYS A 18 -0.49 -4.96 -6.82
C LYS A 18 -1.96 -5.25 -6.52
N LYS A 19 -2.31 -5.54 -5.27
CA LYS A 19 -3.69 -5.80 -4.83
C LYS A 19 -4.39 -4.57 -4.26
N SER A 20 -3.67 -3.48 -4.08
CA SER A 20 -4.20 -2.23 -3.53
C SER A 20 -4.81 -1.34 -4.62
N LEU A 21 -5.43 -0.23 -4.20
CA LEU A 21 -5.95 0.78 -5.13
C LEU A 21 -4.84 1.64 -5.78
N PHE A 22 -3.59 1.53 -5.35
CA PHE A 22 -2.48 2.37 -5.80
C PHE A 22 -1.51 1.61 -6.69
N THR A 23 -0.99 2.27 -7.73
CA THR A 23 0.13 1.73 -8.50
C THR A 23 1.44 1.90 -7.72
N GLU A 24 2.45 1.11 -8.06
CA GLU A 24 3.80 1.24 -7.45
C GLU A 24 4.34 2.66 -7.57
N ARG A 25 4.15 3.30 -8.74
CA ARG A 25 4.51 4.70 -8.95
C ARG A 25 3.76 5.66 -8.03
N GLN A 26 2.46 5.44 -7.82
CA GLN A 26 1.66 6.26 -6.91
C GLN A 26 2.15 6.12 -5.46
N VAL A 27 2.49 4.90 -5.03
CA VAL A 27 3.05 4.62 -3.69
C VAL A 27 4.40 5.30 -3.50
N GLU A 28 5.29 5.21 -4.48
CA GLU A 28 6.59 5.91 -4.47
C GLU A 28 6.41 7.43 -4.32
N ILE A 29 5.50 8.03 -5.09
CA ILE A 29 5.19 9.47 -5.00
C ILE A 29 4.65 9.84 -3.62
N ILE A 30 3.75 9.02 -3.04
CA ILE A 30 3.21 9.22 -1.69
C ILE A 30 4.34 9.22 -0.65
N LEU A 31 5.26 8.25 -0.73
CA LEU A 31 6.40 8.15 0.19
C LEU A 31 7.36 9.34 0.06
N ARG A 32 7.65 9.79 -1.16
CA ARG A 32 8.45 11.00 -1.37
C ARG A 32 7.80 12.23 -0.78
N GLN A 33 6.50 12.44 -1.02
CA GLN A 33 5.78 13.58 -0.45
C GLN A 33 5.83 13.55 1.09
N ARG A 34 5.60 12.38 1.70
CA ARG A 34 5.71 12.17 3.15
C ARG A 34 7.10 12.53 3.66
N ARG A 35 8.16 12.15 2.94
CA ARG A 35 9.57 12.46 3.27
C ARG A 35 10.03 13.86 2.83
N ARG A 36 9.13 14.67 2.26
CA ARG A 36 9.44 16.00 1.68
C ARG A 36 10.55 15.97 0.61
N LEU A 37 10.64 14.86 -0.11
CA LEU A 37 11.55 14.68 -1.24
C LEU A 37 10.92 15.27 -2.51
N GLY A 38 11.76 15.87 -3.37
CA GLY A 38 11.35 16.35 -4.68
C GLY A 38 11.07 15.20 -5.68
N PRO A 39 10.82 15.54 -6.96
CA PRO A 39 10.68 14.53 -8.01
C PRO A 39 11.95 13.68 -8.12
N GLY A 40 11.79 12.36 -8.21
CA GLY A 40 12.89 11.44 -8.51
C GLY A 40 13.35 11.51 -9.96
N LEU A 41 14.29 10.64 -10.31
CA LEU A 41 14.74 10.48 -11.70
C LEU A 41 13.57 9.91 -12.56
N GLY A 42 13.57 10.25 -13.85
CA GLY A 42 12.58 9.71 -14.80
C GLY A 42 11.18 10.38 -14.79
N ILE A 43 10.96 11.49 -14.07
CA ILE A 43 9.69 12.23 -14.13
C ILE A 43 9.88 13.74 -14.17
N SER A 44 9.04 14.43 -14.95
CA SER A 44 9.03 15.90 -14.96
C SER A 44 8.37 16.43 -13.69
N ARG A 45 8.78 17.63 -13.23
CA ARG A 45 8.16 18.33 -12.09
C ARG A 45 6.63 18.42 -12.24
N GLY A 46 6.14 18.82 -13.41
CA GLY A 46 4.71 18.94 -13.67
C GLY A 46 3.97 17.60 -13.58
N ALA A 47 4.54 16.53 -14.14
CA ALA A 47 3.95 15.20 -14.03
C ALA A 47 3.95 14.68 -12.58
N TYR A 48 5.03 14.93 -11.83
CA TYR A 48 5.14 14.56 -10.42
C TYR A 48 4.03 15.21 -9.59
N TYR A 49 3.85 16.53 -9.67
CA TYR A 49 2.83 17.22 -8.88
C TYR A 49 1.40 16.85 -9.29
N ARG A 50 1.15 16.56 -10.58
CA ARG A 50 -0.16 16.04 -11.02
C ARG A 50 -0.44 14.66 -10.43
N GLN A 51 0.51 13.73 -10.52
CA GLN A 51 0.33 12.39 -9.95
C GLN A 51 0.22 12.44 -8.42
N ALA A 52 0.96 13.33 -7.76
CA ALA A 52 0.82 13.58 -6.33
C ALA A 52 -0.59 14.05 -5.95
N ALA A 53 -1.16 15.01 -6.69
CA ALA A 53 -2.53 15.46 -6.47
C ALA A 53 -3.55 14.32 -6.67
N GLN A 54 -3.39 13.53 -7.73
CA GLN A 54 -4.25 12.36 -7.99
C GLN A 54 -4.14 11.30 -6.88
N SER A 55 -2.93 11.03 -6.37
CA SER A 55 -2.72 10.13 -5.24
C SER A 55 -3.42 10.63 -3.98
N ARG A 56 -3.36 11.95 -3.70
CA ARG A 56 -4.07 12.57 -2.56
C ARG A 56 -5.58 12.44 -2.68
N GLU A 57 -6.14 12.74 -3.85
CA GLU A 57 -7.58 12.60 -4.11
C GLU A 57 -8.03 11.14 -3.94
N LYS A 58 -7.22 10.18 -4.38
CA LYS A 58 -7.51 8.74 -4.18
C LYS A 58 -7.51 8.35 -2.70
N ILE A 59 -6.58 8.89 -1.90
CA ILE A 59 -6.57 8.69 -0.44
C ILE A 59 -7.84 9.27 0.21
N GLU A 60 -8.24 10.48 -0.18
CA GLU A 60 -9.47 11.11 0.31
C GLU A 60 -10.71 10.26 0.00
N ARG A 61 -10.83 9.78 -1.25
CA ARG A 61 -11.91 8.86 -1.64
C ARG A 61 -11.90 7.58 -0.83
N LEU A 62 -10.72 7.01 -0.55
CA LEU A 62 -10.60 5.82 0.30
C LEU A 62 -11.17 6.08 1.70
N TYR A 63 -10.90 7.24 2.32
CA TYR A 63 -11.48 7.59 3.62
C TYR A 63 -13.01 7.65 3.56
N TYR A 64 -13.57 8.30 2.54
CA TYR A 64 -15.02 8.34 2.36
C TYR A 64 -15.61 6.94 2.11
N THR A 65 -14.96 6.09 1.31
CA THR A 65 -15.40 4.72 1.06
C THR A 65 -15.41 3.88 2.34
N VAL A 66 -14.34 3.89 3.13
CA VAL A 66 -14.28 3.14 4.40
C VAL A 66 -15.35 3.63 5.36
N SER A 67 -15.51 4.96 5.49
CA SER A 67 -16.52 5.56 6.37
C SER A 67 -17.95 5.18 5.94
N LEU A 68 -18.23 5.18 4.62
CA LEU A 68 -19.52 4.79 4.07
C LEU A 68 -19.81 3.31 4.35
N LEU A 69 -18.86 2.42 4.06
CA LEU A 69 -19.05 0.98 4.28
C LEU A 69 -19.23 0.65 5.76
N GLN A 70 -18.50 1.31 6.64
CA GLN A 70 -18.67 1.15 8.09
C GLN A 70 -20.04 1.69 8.56
N GLY A 71 -20.44 2.88 8.10
CA GLY A 71 -21.74 3.47 8.45
C GLY A 71 -22.94 2.65 7.97
N LEU A 72 -22.78 1.86 6.91
CA LEU A 72 -23.79 0.93 6.39
C LEU A 72 -23.72 -0.47 7.02
N GLY A 73 -22.80 -0.72 7.96
CA GLY A 73 -22.62 -2.03 8.58
C GLY A 73 -22.05 -3.11 7.65
N VAL A 74 -21.44 -2.71 6.53
CA VAL A 74 -20.76 -3.64 5.59
C VAL A 74 -19.35 -3.96 6.08
N LEU A 75 -18.67 -2.99 6.70
CA LEU A 75 -17.40 -3.21 7.42
C LEU A 75 -17.67 -3.09 8.92
N GLU A 76 -17.45 -4.17 9.65
CA GLU A 76 -17.57 -4.17 11.10
C GLU A 76 -16.31 -3.63 11.77
N SER A 77 -16.43 -3.18 13.02
CA SER A 77 -15.26 -2.74 13.83
C SER A 77 -14.20 -3.84 13.96
N ARG A 78 -14.60 -5.11 13.89
CA ARG A 78 -13.69 -6.25 13.87
C ARG A 78 -12.80 -6.27 12.62
N ASP A 79 -13.39 -5.99 11.46
CA ASP A 79 -12.67 -6.00 10.17
C ASP A 79 -11.63 -4.89 10.14
N ILE A 80 -11.96 -3.73 10.73
CA ILE A 80 -11.02 -2.61 10.91
C ILE A 80 -9.85 -3.00 11.83
N GLY A 81 -10.13 -3.77 12.90
CA GLY A 81 -9.08 -4.32 13.77
C GLY A 81 -8.11 -5.23 13.01
N VAL A 82 -8.62 -6.14 12.18
CA VAL A 82 -7.80 -7.02 11.33
C VAL A 82 -6.93 -6.21 10.37
N MET A 83 -7.45 -5.12 9.79
CA MET A 83 -6.66 -4.22 8.94
C MET A 83 -5.50 -3.56 9.70
N SER A 84 -5.71 -3.17 10.96
CA SER A 84 -4.66 -2.59 11.81
C SER A 84 -3.55 -3.60 12.11
N ASP A 85 -3.91 -4.83 12.49
CA ASP A 85 -2.95 -5.91 12.76
C ASP A 85 -2.14 -6.27 11.51
N LEU A 86 -2.79 -6.28 10.33
CA LEU A 86 -2.11 -6.46 9.06
C LEU A 86 -1.14 -5.32 8.76
N ALA A 87 -1.52 -4.07 9.02
CA ALA A 87 -0.67 -2.91 8.78
C ALA A 87 0.59 -2.92 9.65
N GLU A 88 0.48 -3.31 10.92
CA GLU A 88 1.63 -3.48 11.82
C GLU A 88 2.60 -4.52 11.28
N LYS A 89 2.10 -5.71 10.92
CA LYS A 89 2.91 -6.80 10.34
C LYS A 89 3.60 -6.38 9.03
N ILE A 90 2.92 -5.62 8.18
CA ILE A 90 3.51 -5.09 6.93
C ILE A 90 4.68 -4.15 7.25
N GLY A 91 4.56 -3.34 8.31
CA GLY A 91 5.62 -2.46 8.79
C GLY A 91 6.88 -3.23 9.18
N GLU A 92 6.74 -4.32 9.94
CA GLU A 92 7.84 -5.20 10.36
C GLU A 92 8.51 -5.91 9.17
N LEU A 93 7.70 -6.37 8.21
CA LEU A 93 8.16 -7.08 7.03
C LEU A 93 8.90 -6.17 6.03
N LYS A 94 8.55 -4.87 5.98
CA LYS A 94 9.27 -3.89 5.15
C LYS A 94 10.73 -3.73 5.57
N SER A 95 11.05 -3.93 6.84
CA SER A 95 12.41 -3.79 7.41
C SER A 95 13.20 -5.09 7.50
N SER A 96 12.59 -6.23 7.18
CA SER A 96 13.18 -7.56 7.37
C SER A 96 13.80 -8.09 6.07
N ASP A 97 14.99 -8.68 6.15
CA ASP A 97 15.61 -9.43 5.05
C ASP A 97 14.97 -10.82 4.99
N VAL A 98 13.84 -10.92 4.29
CA VAL A 98 13.04 -12.15 4.19
C VAL A 98 13.46 -12.93 2.95
N PRO A 99 13.87 -14.20 3.09
CA PRO A 99 14.17 -15.07 1.95
C PRO A 99 12.99 -15.19 0.97
N PRO A 100 13.23 -15.26 -0.36
CA PRO A 100 12.15 -15.27 -1.36
C PRO A 100 11.12 -16.41 -1.20
N ASP A 101 11.55 -17.58 -0.75
CA ASP A 101 10.69 -18.72 -0.43
C ASP A 101 9.70 -18.39 0.69
N ARG A 102 10.14 -17.66 1.71
CA ARG A 102 9.28 -17.20 2.81
C ARG A 102 8.37 -16.05 2.40
N GLU A 103 8.76 -15.20 1.46
CA GLU A 103 7.88 -14.16 0.93
C GLU A 103 6.61 -14.76 0.28
N VAL A 104 6.73 -15.89 -0.41
CA VAL A 104 5.60 -16.61 -1.03
C VAL A 104 4.62 -17.09 0.04
N ASP A 105 5.12 -17.68 1.13
CA ASP A 105 4.28 -18.14 2.22
C ASP A 105 3.56 -16.98 2.92
N ILE A 106 4.28 -15.89 3.18
CA ILE A 106 3.73 -14.69 3.83
C ILE A 106 2.65 -14.05 2.96
N THR A 107 2.89 -13.89 1.67
CA THR A 107 1.90 -13.31 0.75
C THR A 107 0.66 -14.19 0.61
N SER A 108 0.81 -15.53 0.64
CA SER A 108 -0.33 -16.46 0.71
C SER A 108 -1.15 -16.31 1.98
N VAL A 109 -0.49 -16.14 3.14
CA VAL A 109 -1.18 -15.92 4.42
C VAL A 109 -1.91 -14.58 4.42
N LEU A 110 -1.28 -13.50 3.94
CA LEU A 110 -1.91 -12.20 3.79
C LEU A 110 -3.19 -12.28 2.94
N ASP A 111 -3.12 -12.96 1.80
CA ASP A 111 -4.26 -13.17 0.91
C ASP A 111 -5.42 -13.91 1.60
N LYS A 112 -5.11 -14.92 2.41
CA LYS A 112 -6.11 -15.67 3.18
C LYS A 112 -6.78 -14.79 4.23
N ILE A 113 -6.01 -13.99 4.98
CA ILE A 113 -6.55 -13.11 6.02
C ILE A 113 -7.48 -12.06 5.41
N VAL A 114 -7.04 -11.39 4.34
CA VAL A 114 -7.86 -10.39 3.63
C VAL A 114 -9.12 -11.03 3.07
N SER A 115 -9.01 -12.22 2.46
CA SER A 115 -10.19 -12.93 1.94
C SER A 115 -11.15 -13.34 3.05
N GLN A 116 -10.68 -13.73 4.23
CA GLN A 116 -11.53 -14.08 5.37
C GLN A 116 -12.23 -12.84 5.94
N ALA A 117 -11.54 -11.71 6.05
CA ALA A 117 -12.14 -10.45 6.51
C ALA A 117 -13.23 -9.94 5.56
N CYS A 118 -13.16 -10.27 4.26
CA CYS A 118 -14.18 -9.90 3.28
C CYS A 118 -15.31 -10.93 3.11
N LYS A 119 -15.27 -12.07 3.80
CA LYS A 119 -16.35 -13.08 3.77
C LYS A 119 -17.40 -12.72 4.83
N THR A 120 -18.20 -11.70 4.51
CA THR A 120 -19.55 -11.52 5.08
C THR A 120 -20.49 -12.63 4.66
#